data_AF-S3D081-F1
#
_entry.id   AF-S3D081-F1
#
_cell.length_a   1.000
_cell.length_b   1.000
_cell.length_c   1.000
_cell.angle_alpha   90.00
_cell.angle_beta   90.00
_cell.angle_gamma   90.00
#
_symmetry.space_group_name_H-M   'P 1'
#
loop_
_entity.id
_entity.type
_entity.pdbx_description
1 polymer ?
#
loop_
_entity_poly.entity_id
_entity_poly.type
_entity_poly.pdbx_seq_one_letter_code
_entity_poly.pdbx_strand_id
1 'polypeptide(L)'
;MPTRVQHAEPTPVRSKRQSIPSQPPSSAPAAAGPGTDWYIVFLRVNLAIRYMLLVWGLILLFDLDVPNPREILEKLAEVVLWWVTLSFLSDSGPVSGVSDPVWRAIALQHRMRSSQNNVTSIIAFARPAFQHSRPATTSSAAADASSLVTRIKNLLYGTSLSLFAVLTYLYITDTRASVHQWLVVPALRYVYPDAEDAHHAGTKALRALYSFGIHPRERNSKVTDSKDADLSVTVFGQKLQNPIGTSAGIDKLAEIPDALMALGPAIVEVGGATPLPQEGNPKPRVFRIPSQNALINRYGLNGLGADDMARRLRERVRLFAYSRGYGVGEDAEQLVLNGGAGVNPGSLTDGKLLLVQVAKNKDTKDEDIEAVKRDYVYCVERLAPYADVLVVNVSSPNTPGLRTLQRVEPLTKILDGVVTAAKSTKRKNAPKVMVKVSPDEDADDQIEGIVEAIWRSGVDGVIVGNTTKRRHGFVPNDIKLSAKERKILDEQGGLSGPHMFERTLGLVKRYRKLLDEGPPPPTNNQTEDSDDQTSSKIAEKVESVKNTITQTVSPTREQKVIFATGGITNGKQALEILNAGASVAQIYTALIYGGVGTVSRIKKEMREEILGSRK
;
A
#
# COMPACT_ATOMS: atom_id res chain seq x y z
N MET A 1 -11.13 58.06 -61.07
CA MET A 1 -11.69 58.74 -62.28
C MET A 1 -11.09 58.09 -63.52
N PRO A 2 -11.79 58.00 -64.66
CA PRO A 2 -13.24 57.99 -64.94
C PRO A 2 -13.64 56.58 -65.50
N THR A 3 -14.84 56.18 -65.94
CA THR A 3 -15.90 56.79 -66.76
C THR A 3 -17.08 55.79 -66.75
N ARG A 4 -18.29 56.16 -66.32
CA ARG A 4 -19.49 56.50 -67.14
C ARG A 4 -20.44 55.34 -67.51
N VAL A 5 -21.51 55.24 -66.72
CA VAL A 5 -22.96 55.18 -67.07
C VAL A 5 -23.39 54.58 -68.41
N GLN A 6 -24.31 53.61 -68.37
CA GLN A 6 -25.55 53.64 -69.19
C GLN A 6 -26.70 52.84 -68.55
N HIS A 7 -27.86 53.49 -68.48
CA HIS A 7 -29.18 52.99 -68.09
C HIS A 7 -29.84 52.19 -69.22
N ALA A 8 -30.64 51.17 -68.87
CA ALA A 8 -31.91 50.85 -69.54
C ALA A 8 -32.78 49.95 -68.63
N GLU A 9 -34.00 50.41 -68.37
CA GLU A 9 -35.16 49.68 -67.80
C GLU A 9 -36.33 49.89 -68.79
N PRO A 10 -37.53 49.28 -68.64
CA PRO A 10 -37.88 47.89 -68.31
C PRO A 10 -39.03 47.37 -69.24
N THR A 11 -39.46 46.11 -69.12
CA THR A 11 -40.89 45.72 -69.33
C THR A 11 -41.16 44.27 -68.86
N PRO A 12 -42.42 43.93 -68.49
CA PRO A 12 -42.72 43.04 -67.38
C PRO A 12 -43.32 41.68 -67.81
N VAL A 13 -43.11 40.64 -67.01
CA VAL A 13 -43.83 39.36 -67.16
C VAL A 13 -44.73 39.10 -65.95
N ARG A 14 -45.99 38.92 -66.32
CA ARG A 14 -47.23 38.70 -65.58
C ARG A 14 -47.23 37.33 -64.87
N SER A 15 -47.28 37.31 -63.53
CA SER A 15 -47.49 36.06 -62.76
C SER A 15 -48.93 35.96 -62.24
N LYS A 16 -49.56 34.83 -62.54
CA LYS A 16 -50.94 34.45 -62.20
C LYS A 16 -51.18 34.42 -60.69
N ARG A 17 -52.31 35.01 -60.26
CA ARG A 17 -52.97 34.76 -58.97
C ARG A 17 -53.41 33.30 -58.89
N GLN A 18 -53.07 32.62 -57.80
CA GLN A 18 -53.77 31.41 -57.33
C GLN A 18 -54.35 31.67 -55.94
N SER A 19 -55.55 31.11 -55.77
CA SER A 19 -56.54 31.30 -54.73
C SER A 19 -56.18 30.66 -53.38
N ILE A 20 -56.62 31.34 -52.32
CA ILE A 20 -56.61 30.95 -50.91
C ILE A 20 -57.66 29.85 -50.65
N PRO A 21 -57.37 28.81 -49.85
CA PRO A 21 -58.37 28.07 -49.11
C PRO A 21 -58.36 28.44 -47.61
N SER A 22 -59.57 28.60 -47.08
CA SER A 22 -59.95 28.93 -45.69
C SER A 22 -59.47 27.92 -44.64
N GLN A 23 -59.00 28.42 -43.49
CA GLN A 23 -58.71 27.63 -42.28
C GLN A 23 -59.98 27.24 -41.50
N PRO A 24 -60.04 26.05 -40.87
CA PRO A 24 -61.02 25.71 -39.85
C PRO A 24 -60.61 26.21 -38.44
N PRO A 25 -61.55 26.37 -37.49
CA PRO A 25 -61.31 27.09 -36.23
C PRO A 25 -60.41 26.31 -35.25
N SER A 26 -59.57 27.05 -34.53
CA SER A 26 -58.66 26.55 -33.50
C SER A 26 -59.41 26.05 -32.26
N SER A 27 -59.19 24.79 -31.87
CA SER A 27 -59.51 24.27 -30.54
C SER A 27 -58.46 24.76 -29.53
N ALA A 28 -58.94 25.24 -28.37
CA ALA A 28 -58.10 25.65 -27.25
C ALA A 28 -57.30 24.45 -26.68
N PRO A 29 -56.04 24.61 -26.24
CA PRO A 29 -55.33 23.54 -25.56
C PRO A 29 -55.92 23.35 -24.15
N ALA A 30 -56.32 22.11 -23.85
CA ALA A 30 -56.68 21.69 -22.51
C ALA A 30 -55.49 21.90 -21.56
N ALA A 31 -55.74 22.60 -20.44
CA ALA A 31 -54.77 22.77 -19.37
C ALA A 31 -54.41 21.40 -18.77
N ALA A 32 -53.14 21.00 -18.89
CA ALA A 32 -52.60 19.89 -18.13
C ALA A 32 -52.56 20.28 -16.65
N GLY A 33 -53.33 19.59 -15.82
CA GLY A 33 -53.36 19.80 -14.38
C GLY A 33 -52.04 19.42 -13.68
N PRO A 34 -51.82 19.86 -12.43
CA PRO A 34 -50.55 19.77 -11.69
C PRO A 34 -50.13 18.35 -11.24
N GLY A 35 -50.66 17.28 -11.86
CA GLY A 35 -50.43 15.89 -11.47
C GLY A 35 -49.23 15.20 -12.14
N THR A 36 -48.72 15.71 -13.26
CA THR A 36 -47.66 15.07 -14.06
C THR A 36 -46.24 15.31 -13.53
N ASP A 37 -45.99 16.42 -12.84
CA ASP A 37 -44.67 16.74 -12.26
C ASP A 37 -44.33 15.87 -11.05
N TRP A 38 -45.32 15.52 -10.22
CA TRP A 38 -45.10 14.67 -9.05
C TRP A 38 -44.70 13.24 -9.43
N TYR A 39 -45.27 12.70 -10.51
CA TYR A 39 -44.98 11.35 -10.99
C TYR A 39 -43.56 11.25 -11.56
N ILE A 40 -43.12 12.25 -12.32
CA ILE A 40 -41.77 12.30 -12.89
C ILE A 40 -40.71 12.49 -11.78
N VAL A 41 -41.01 13.31 -10.77
CA VAL A 41 -40.12 13.50 -9.60
C VAL A 41 -40.07 12.22 -8.75
N PHE A 42 -41.20 11.56 -8.52
CA PHE A 42 -41.25 10.26 -7.83
C PHE A 42 -40.40 9.22 -8.57
N LEU A 43 -40.54 9.10 -9.90
CA LEU A 43 -39.73 8.21 -10.73
C LEU A 43 -38.22 8.51 -10.64
N ARG A 44 -37.81 9.78 -10.65
CA ARG A 44 -36.39 10.16 -10.55
C ARG A 44 -35.80 9.92 -9.17
N VAL A 45 -36.57 10.17 -8.11
CA VAL A 45 -36.16 9.87 -6.72
C VAL A 45 -36.07 8.37 -6.50
N ASN A 46 -37.04 7.61 -7.00
CA ASN A 46 -37.02 6.15 -6.92
C ASN A 46 -35.82 5.59 -7.70
N LEU A 47 -35.52 6.14 -8.88
CA LEU A 47 -34.35 5.75 -9.68
C LEU A 47 -33.02 6.07 -8.99
N ALA A 48 -32.89 7.25 -8.37
CA ALA A 48 -31.69 7.64 -7.63
C ALA A 48 -31.47 6.77 -6.37
N ILE A 49 -32.54 6.50 -5.61
CA ILE A 49 -32.51 5.58 -4.46
C ILE A 49 -32.17 4.17 -4.93
N ARG A 50 -32.74 3.70 -6.04
CA ARG A 50 -32.40 2.40 -6.64
C ARG A 50 -30.93 2.32 -7.07
N TYR A 51 -30.39 3.38 -7.65
CA TYR A 51 -28.98 3.42 -8.05
C TYR A 51 -28.06 3.43 -6.82
N MET A 52 -28.42 4.20 -5.79
CA MET A 52 -27.70 4.20 -4.51
C MET A 52 -27.77 2.83 -3.84
N LEU A 53 -28.94 2.19 -3.76
CA LEU A 53 -29.12 0.85 -3.19
C LEU A 53 -28.46 -0.24 -4.02
N LEU A 54 -28.37 -0.10 -5.34
CA LEU A 54 -27.63 -1.02 -6.20
C LEU A 54 -26.11 -0.86 -5.98
N VAL A 55 -25.62 0.37 -5.89
CA VAL A 55 -24.21 0.64 -5.55
C VAL A 55 -23.89 0.15 -4.13
N TRP A 56 -24.78 0.38 -3.15
CA TRP A 56 -24.63 -0.11 -1.78
C TRP A 56 -24.74 -1.63 -1.69
N GLY A 57 -25.66 -2.23 -2.45
CA GLY A 57 -25.82 -3.68 -2.57
C GLY A 57 -24.59 -4.33 -3.22
N LEU A 58 -23.99 -3.69 -4.22
CA LEU A 58 -22.72 -4.11 -4.82
C LEU A 58 -21.56 -3.99 -3.81
N ILE A 59 -21.49 -2.90 -3.05
CA ILE A 59 -20.48 -2.72 -1.98
C ILE A 59 -20.63 -3.81 -0.90
N LEU A 60 -21.85 -4.07 -0.43
CA LEU A 60 -22.14 -5.15 0.52
C LEU A 60 -21.83 -6.54 -0.06
N LEU A 61 -22.05 -6.75 -1.35
CA LEU A 61 -21.72 -8.01 -2.05
C LEU A 61 -20.23 -8.33 -2.00
N PHE A 62 -19.37 -7.31 -2.02
CA PHE A 62 -17.92 -7.49 -1.89
C PHE A 62 -17.46 -7.63 -0.43
N ASP A 63 -18.25 -7.16 0.55
CA ASP A 63 -17.94 -7.25 1.99
C ASP A 63 -18.53 -8.49 2.69
N LEU A 64 -19.47 -9.21 2.05
CA LEU A 64 -19.82 -10.55 2.49
C LEU A 64 -18.60 -11.44 2.23
N ASP A 65 -18.10 -12.09 3.28
CA ASP A 65 -16.94 -13.00 3.29
C ASP A 65 -17.26 -14.27 2.47
N VAL A 66 -17.41 -14.10 1.14
CA VAL A 66 -17.86 -15.13 0.20
C VAL A 66 -16.61 -15.68 -0.50
N PRO A 67 -16.16 -16.90 -0.17
CA PRO A 67 -14.90 -17.44 -0.66
C PRO A 67 -14.93 -17.91 -2.13
N ASN A 68 -16.08 -17.84 -2.81
CA ASN A 68 -16.27 -18.47 -4.12
C ASN A 68 -16.80 -17.51 -5.22
N PRO A 69 -16.12 -17.39 -6.38
CA PRO A 69 -16.58 -16.59 -7.53
C PRO A 69 -17.98 -16.96 -8.06
N ARG A 70 -18.41 -18.22 -7.90
CA ARG A 70 -19.77 -18.65 -8.31
C ARG A 70 -20.86 -18.09 -7.39
N GLU A 71 -20.61 -18.06 -6.08
CA GLU A 71 -21.56 -17.47 -5.12
C GLU A 71 -21.65 -15.94 -5.29
N ILE A 72 -20.56 -15.28 -5.72
CA ILE A 72 -20.61 -13.85 -6.08
C ILE A 72 -21.53 -13.65 -7.31
N LEU A 73 -21.43 -14.50 -8.33
CA LEU A 73 -22.31 -14.44 -9.50
C LEU A 73 -23.78 -14.73 -9.15
N GLU A 74 -24.04 -15.68 -8.27
CA GLU A 74 -25.39 -16.00 -7.79
C GLU A 74 -25.97 -14.85 -6.95
N LYS A 75 -25.19 -14.26 -6.05
CA LYS A 75 -25.61 -13.08 -5.27
C LYS A 75 -25.76 -11.82 -6.13
N LEU A 76 -24.94 -11.64 -7.17
CA LEU A 76 -25.15 -10.60 -8.18
C LEU A 76 -26.45 -10.84 -8.94
N ALA A 77 -26.76 -12.08 -9.30
CA ALA A 77 -28.03 -12.45 -9.91
C ALA A 77 -29.21 -12.18 -8.96
N GLU A 78 -29.07 -12.45 -7.66
CA GLU A 78 -30.08 -12.11 -6.63
C GLU A 78 -30.27 -10.60 -6.47
N VAL A 79 -29.20 -9.80 -6.46
CA VAL A 79 -29.30 -8.33 -6.39
C VAL A 79 -29.90 -7.74 -7.65
N VAL A 80 -29.56 -8.29 -8.83
CA VAL A 80 -30.21 -7.94 -10.09
C VAL A 80 -31.69 -8.37 -10.07
N LEU A 81 -32.02 -9.55 -9.54
CA LEU A 81 -33.39 -10.03 -9.41
C LEU A 81 -34.19 -9.17 -8.42
N TRP A 82 -33.61 -8.78 -7.29
CA TRP A 82 -34.20 -7.83 -6.35
C TRP A 82 -34.42 -6.47 -7.01
N TRP A 83 -33.45 -5.97 -7.77
CA TRP A 83 -33.54 -4.72 -8.53
C TRP A 83 -34.65 -4.77 -9.58
N VAL A 84 -34.78 -5.88 -10.31
CA VAL A 84 -35.86 -6.14 -11.26
C VAL A 84 -37.21 -6.22 -10.54
N THR A 85 -37.29 -6.93 -9.42
CA THR A 85 -38.53 -7.16 -8.66
C THR A 85 -39.06 -5.86 -8.03
N LEU A 86 -38.18 -5.06 -7.42
CA LEU A 86 -38.48 -3.69 -6.96
C LEU A 86 -38.87 -2.75 -8.10
N SER A 87 -38.41 -3.02 -9.32
CA SER A 87 -38.80 -2.24 -10.49
C SER A 87 -40.20 -2.56 -10.99
N PHE A 88 -40.72 -3.76 -10.72
CA PHE A 88 -42.09 -4.16 -11.06
C PHE A 88 -43.12 -3.84 -9.96
N LEU A 89 -42.73 -3.88 -8.67
CA LEU A 89 -43.64 -3.58 -7.56
C LEU A 89 -44.08 -2.12 -7.43
N SER A 90 -43.48 -1.18 -8.19
CA SER A 90 -43.89 0.23 -8.21
C SER A 90 -44.81 0.60 -9.38
N ASP A 91 -45.16 -0.35 -10.25
CA ASP A 91 -45.96 -0.10 -11.47
C ASP A 91 -47.45 -0.51 -11.30
N SER A 92 -47.86 -0.89 -10.09
CA SER A 92 -49.25 -1.24 -9.76
C SER A 92 -50.08 -0.02 -9.30
N GLY A 93 -50.29 0.92 -10.21
CA GLY A 93 -51.39 1.90 -10.15
C GLY A 93 -52.61 1.40 -10.93
N PRO A 94 -53.85 1.82 -10.60
CA PRO A 94 -55.06 1.20 -11.14
C PRO A 94 -55.22 1.51 -12.63
N VAL A 95 -55.13 0.48 -13.46
CA VAL A 95 -55.45 0.55 -14.89
C VAL A 95 -56.94 0.33 -15.06
N SER A 96 -57.69 1.41 -15.29
CA SER A 96 -59.02 1.33 -15.89
C SER A 96 -58.97 1.85 -17.32
N GLY A 97 -59.11 0.91 -18.28
CA GLY A 97 -59.57 1.16 -19.65
C GLY A 97 -58.61 1.86 -20.60
N VAL A 98 -58.00 1.11 -21.51
CA VAL A 98 -58.05 1.28 -22.98
C VAL A 98 -57.15 0.20 -23.58
N SER A 99 -57.74 -0.70 -24.36
CA SER A 99 -57.08 -1.73 -25.13
C SER A 99 -56.82 -1.23 -26.56
N ASP A 100 -55.60 -0.81 -26.89
CA ASP A 100 -55.14 -0.78 -28.28
C ASP A 100 -53.58 -0.71 -28.42
N PRO A 101 -52.91 -1.65 -29.12
CA PRO A 101 -51.44 -1.68 -29.26
C PRO A 101 -50.83 -0.62 -30.20
N VAL A 102 -51.62 0.18 -30.92
CA VAL A 102 -51.12 0.99 -32.05
C VAL A 102 -50.37 2.28 -31.64
N TRP A 103 -50.53 2.77 -30.40
CA TRP A 103 -49.91 4.05 -29.97
C TRP A 103 -48.48 3.96 -29.42
N ARG A 104 -47.92 2.76 -29.24
CA ARG A 104 -46.53 2.59 -28.76
C ARG A 104 -45.46 2.80 -29.86
N ALA A 105 -45.83 2.80 -31.14
CA ALA A 105 -44.87 2.89 -32.25
C ALA A 105 -44.57 4.33 -32.71
N ILE A 106 -45.41 5.32 -32.39
CA ILE A 106 -45.28 6.70 -32.93
C ILE A 106 -44.43 7.60 -32.01
N ALA A 107 -44.29 7.28 -30.72
CA ALA A 107 -43.50 8.08 -29.78
C ALA A 107 -41.97 7.92 -29.90
N LEU A 108 -41.49 6.96 -30.69
CA LEU A 108 -40.05 6.68 -30.83
C LEU A 108 -39.36 7.37 -32.02
N GLN A 109 -40.10 8.06 -32.89
CA GLN A 109 -39.53 8.65 -34.12
C GLN A 109 -39.29 10.17 -34.07
N HIS A 110 -39.71 10.87 -33.00
CA HIS A 110 -39.60 12.34 -32.91
C HIS A 110 -38.51 12.88 -31.97
N ARG A 111 -37.60 12.04 -31.47
CA ARG A 111 -36.56 12.42 -30.49
C ARG A 111 -35.12 12.29 -31.01
N MET A 112 -34.91 12.51 -32.30
CA MET A 112 -33.59 12.77 -32.90
C MET A 112 -33.72 13.91 -33.91
N ARG A 113 -33.72 15.16 -33.43
CA ARG A 113 -33.35 16.40 -34.17
C ARG A 113 -33.59 17.62 -33.30
N SER A 114 -32.55 18.07 -32.59
CA SER A 114 -32.25 19.50 -32.30
C SER A 114 -31.20 19.57 -31.19
N SER A 115 -29.94 19.39 -31.59
CA SER A 115 -28.79 19.92 -30.88
C SER A 115 -28.17 20.94 -31.82
N GLN A 116 -28.37 22.24 -31.56
CA GLN A 116 -27.45 23.30 -31.93
C GLN A 116 -27.94 24.68 -31.44
N ASN A 117 -27.01 25.42 -30.81
CA ASN A 117 -26.91 26.88 -30.70
C ASN A 117 -27.86 27.53 -29.65
N ASN A 118 -27.47 28.45 -28.76
CA ASN A 118 -26.43 29.48 -28.82
C ASN A 118 -25.98 29.98 -27.42
N VAL A 119 -24.77 30.54 -27.44
CA VAL A 119 -24.10 31.33 -26.39
C VAL A 119 -24.51 32.82 -26.49
N THR A 120 -24.32 33.56 -25.39
CA THR A 120 -24.25 35.04 -25.22
C THR A 120 -25.52 35.89 -25.25
N SER A 121 -25.81 36.59 -24.15
CA SER A 121 -25.49 38.04 -23.99
C SER A 121 -25.92 38.58 -22.62
N ILE A 122 -25.03 39.37 -22.02
CA ILE A 122 -25.18 40.19 -20.82
C ILE A 122 -25.42 41.64 -21.28
N ILE A 123 -26.04 42.44 -20.41
CA ILE A 123 -26.19 43.92 -20.39
C ILE A 123 -27.57 44.43 -20.85
N ALA A 124 -28.40 44.84 -19.87
CA ALA A 124 -29.24 46.04 -20.00
C ALA A 124 -29.64 46.63 -18.64
N PHE A 125 -29.32 47.90 -18.52
CA PHE A 125 -29.52 48.91 -17.48
C PHE A 125 -30.86 48.96 -16.72
N ALA A 126 -30.74 49.40 -15.47
CA ALA A 126 -31.79 49.87 -14.58
C ALA A 126 -32.57 51.09 -15.11
N ARG A 127 -33.89 51.14 -14.82
CA ARG A 127 -34.73 52.34 -14.66
C ARG A 127 -36.04 51.99 -13.91
N PRO A 128 -36.73 52.98 -13.30
CA PRO A 128 -37.35 52.86 -11.99
C PRO A 128 -38.75 52.22 -12.00
N ALA A 129 -39.08 51.58 -10.87
CA ALA A 129 -40.37 50.98 -10.60
C ALA A 129 -41.46 52.05 -10.42
N PHE A 130 -42.46 52.03 -11.31
CA PHE A 130 -43.78 52.57 -10.99
C PHE A 130 -44.52 51.57 -10.09
N GLN A 131 -44.80 51.97 -8.85
CA GLN A 131 -45.70 51.25 -7.97
C GLN A 131 -47.13 51.34 -8.54
N HIS A 132 -47.67 50.18 -8.92
CA HIS A 132 -49.11 49.98 -8.99
C HIS A 132 -49.49 49.00 -7.90
N SER A 133 -50.19 49.54 -6.91
CA SER A 133 -50.85 48.80 -5.84
C SER A 133 -51.84 47.82 -6.46
N ARG A 134 -51.48 46.53 -6.49
CA ARG A 134 -52.43 45.43 -6.76
C ARG A 134 -52.99 44.92 -5.44
N PRO A 135 -54.29 44.59 -5.38
CA PRO A 135 -54.95 44.16 -4.16
C PRO A 135 -54.35 42.83 -3.69
N ALA A 136 -54.18 42.70 -2.39
CA ALA A 136 -53.69 41.50 -1.73
C ALA A 136 -54.66 40.32 -2.00
N THR A 137 -54.34 39.52 -3.02
CA THR A 137 -54.90 38.17 -3.14
C THR A 137 -54.10 37.23 -2.25
N THR A 138 -54.81 36.59 -1.34
CA THR A 138 -54.40 35.48 -0.49
C THR A 138 -53.73 34.36 -1.29
N SER A 139 -52.40 34.43 -1.45
CA SER A 139 -51.58 33.33 -1.97
C SER A 139 -50.24 33.18 -1.23
N SER A 140 -50.12 33.70 -0.01
CA SER A 140 -48.90 33.57 0.80
C SER A 140 -48.71 32.12 1.30
N ALA A 141 -49.78 31.43 1.68
CA ALA A 141 -49.68 30.07 2.23
C ALA A 141 -49.17 29.01 1.23
N ALA A 142 -49.53 29.11 -0.06
CA ALA A 142 -49.10 28.17 -1.10
C ALA A 142 -47.66 28.44 -1.60
N ALA A 143 -47.25 29.71 -1.63
CA ALA A 143 -45.87 30.09 -1.92
C ALA A 143 -44.92 29.69 -0.77
N ASP A 144 -45.36 29.85 0.49
CA ASP A 144 -44.58 29.40 1.66
C ASP A 144 -44.50 27.87 1.76
N ALA A 145 -45.60 27.15 1.49
CA ALA A 145 -45.61 25.68 1.49
C ALA A 145 -44.72 25.08 0.38
N SER A 146 -44.74 25.64 -0.83
CA SER A 146 -43.84 25.21 -1.92
C SER A 146 -42.38 25.57 -1.63
N SER A 147 -42.11 26.71 -0.97
CA SER A 147 -40.76 27.06 -0.50
C SER A 147 -40.28 26.15 0.62
N LEU A 148 -41.16 25.75 1.54
CA LEU A 148 -40.87 24.87 2.67
C LEU A 148 -40.64 23.43 2.20
N VAL A 149 -41.47 22.93 1.27
CA VAL A 149 -41.26 21.63 0.61
C VAL A 149 -39.94 21.62 -0.17
N THR A 150 -39.60 22.71 -0.87
CA THR A 150 -38.32 22.81 -1.60
C THR A 150 -37.13 22.87 -0.65
N ARG A 151 -37.24 23.59 0.47
CA ARG A 151 -36.22 23.62 1.54
C ARG A 151 -36.03 22.26 2.18
N ILE A 152 -37.11 21.54 2.49
CA ILE A 152 -37.07 20.18 3.02
C ILE A 152 -36.45 19.23 2.00
N LYS A 153 -36.81 19.32 0.71
CA LYS A 153 -36.19 18.54 -0.36
C LYS A 153 -34.69 18.80 -0.46
N ASN A 154 -34.27 20.06 -0.51
CA ASN A 154 -32.85 20.42 -0.57
C ASN A 154 -32.09 19.98 0.68
N LEU A 155 -32.72 20.06 1.86
CA LEU A 155 -32.16 19.55 3.10
C LEU A 155 -31.99 18.03 3.04
N LEU A 156 -33.00 17.29 2.58
CA LEU A 156 -32.93 15.83 2.43
C LEU A 156 -31.86 15.43 1.40
N TYR A 157 -31.84 16.04 0.22
CA TYR A 157 -30.81 15.77 -0.80
C TYR A 157 -29.40 16.13 -0.30
N GLY A 158 -29.24 17.31 0.31
CA GLY A 158 -27.96 17.74 0.85
C GLY A 158 -27.47 16.82 1.96
N THR A 159 -28.37 16.38 2.84
CA THR A 159 -28.06 15.45 3.93
C THR A 159 -27.70 14.08 3.39
N SER A 160 -28.49 13.53 2.46
CA SER A 160 -28.21 12.22 1.85
C SER A 160 -26.90 12.22 1.07
N LEU A 161 -26.61 13.27 0.30
CA LEU A 161 -25.35 13.40 -0.44
C LEU A 161 -24.16 13.53 0.51
N SER A 162 -24.31 14.33 1.59
CA SER A 162 -23.26 14.49 2.60
C SER A 162 -23.00 13.17 3.34
N LEU A 163 -24.06 12.47 3.75
CA LEU A 163 -23.96 11.17 4.41
C LEU A 163 -23.30 10.14 3.49
N PHE A 164 -23.70 10.10 2.21
CA PHE A 164 -23.08 9.23 1.21
C PHE A 164 -21.59 9.56 1.06
N ALA A 165 -21.23 10.83 0.87
CA ALA A 165 -19.83 11.24 0.73
C ALA A 165 -18.99 10.87 1.97
N VAL A 166 -19.53 11.06 3.17
CA VAL A 166 -18.88 10.66 4.42
C VAL A 166 -18.71 9.15 4.48
N LEU A 167 -19.78 8.37 4.31
CA LEU A 167 -19.72 6.90 4.38
C LEU A 167 -18.77 6.32 3.33
N THR A 168 -18.81 6.85 2.10
CA THR A 168 -17.88 6.52 1.04
C THR A 168 -16.44 6.86 1.45
N TYR A 169 -16.17 8.06 1.96
CA TYR A 169 -14.84 8.39 2.48
C TYR A 169 -14.41 7.43 3.60
N LEU A 170 -15.29 7.12 4.55
CA LEU A 170 -14.97 6.20 5.65
C LEU A 170 -14.63 4.80 5.13
N TYR A 171 -15.38 4.31 4.13
CA TYR A 171 -15.17 3.01 3.51
C TYR A 171 -13.88 2.94 2.69
N ILE A 172 -13.69 3.83 1.70
CA ILE A 172 -12.53 3.73 0.79
C ILE A 172 -11.20 4.06 1.50
N THR A 173 -11.23 4.75 2.65
CA THR A 173 -10.02 5.03 3.43
C THR A 173 -9.78 4.04 4.56
N ASP A 174 -10.63 3.03 4.74
CA ASP A 174 -10.40 1.94 5.69
C ASP A 174 -9.68 0.79 4.97
N THR A 175 -8.50 0.40 5.44
CA THR A 175 -7.74 -0.71 4.86
C THR A 175 -8.51 -2.03 4.83
N ARG A 176 -9.50 -2.22 5.69
CA ARG A 176 -10.33 -3.43 5.76
C ARG A 176 -11.35 -3.54 4.63
N ALA A 177 -11.62 -2.45 3.91
CA ALA A 177 -12.59 -2.45 2.83
C ALA A 177 -12.19 -3.42 1.71
N SER A 178 -13.11 -4.32 1.37
CA SER A 178 -12.93 -5.37 0.35
C SER A 178 -12.57 -4.81 -1.03
N VAL A 179 -13.02 -3.58 -1.33
CA VAL A 179 -12.72 -2.85 -2.59
C VAL A 179 -11.22 -2.81 -2.90
N HIS A 180 -10.37 -2.73 -1.88
CA HIS A 180 -8.92 -2.66 -2.07
C HIS A 180 -8.35 -3.95 -2.67
N GLN A 181 -8.84 -5.10 -2.22
CA GLN A 181 -8.38 -6.41 -2.69
C GLN A 181 -9.07 -6.81 -4.00
N TRP A 182 -10.38 -6.63 -4.06
CA TRP A 182 -11.20 -7.23 -5.13
C TRP A 182 -11.46 -6.32 -6.32
N LEU A 183 -11.31 -5.00 -6.16
CA LEU A 183 -11.44 -4.04 -7.25
C LEU A 183 -10.11 -3.37 -7.59
N VAL A 184 -9.47 -2.70 -6.61
CA VAL A 184 -8.30 -1.85 -6.87
C VAL A 184 -7.12 -2.65 -7.41
N VAL A 185 -6.78 -3.78 -6.79
CA VAL A 185 -5.65 -4.62 -7.25
C VAL A 185 -5.90 -5.20 -8.65
N PRO A 186 -7.04 -5.85 -8.96
CA PRO A 186 -7.33 -6.30 -10.32
C PRO A 186 -7.38 -5.16 -11.34
N ALA A 187 -7.99 -4.02 -11.02
CA ALA A 187 -8.06 -2.87 -11.92
C ALA A 187 -6.66 -2.31 -12.22
N LEU A 188 -5.80 -2.15 -11.21
CA LEU A 188 -4.43 -1.69 -11.38
C LEU A 188 -3.64 -2.63 -12.30
N ARG A 189 -3.84 -3.94 -12.15
CA ARG A 189 -3.18 -4.97 -12.98
C ARG A 189 -3.68 -4.99 -14.42
N TYR A 190 -4.95 -4.63 -14.63
CA TYR A 190 -5.55 -4.54 -15.95
C TYR A 190 -5.06 -3.29 -16.68
N VAL A 191 -5.05 -2.14 -16.00
CA VAL A 191 -4.59 -0.86 -16.54
C VAL A 191 -3.08 -0.84 -16.76
N TYR A 192 -2.32 -1.47 -15.86
CA TYR A 192 -0.86 -1.61 -15.95
C TYR A 192 -0.48 -3.11 -16.01
N PRO A 193 -0.41 -3.69 -17.22
CA PRO A 193 -0.03 -5.09 -17.42
C PRO A 193 1.42 -5.39 -17.00
N ASP A 194 2.33 -4.43 -17.15
CA ASP A 194 3.70 -4.53 -16.62
C ASP A 194 3.69 -4.40 -15.09
N ALA A 195 4.47 -5.24 -14.40
CA ALA A 195 4.46 -5.27 -12.94
C ALA A 195 5.24 -4.12 -12.30
N GLU A 196 6.25 -3.57 -12.97
CA GLU A 196 7.01 -2.42 -12.50
C GLU A 196 6.19 -1.13 -12.67
N ASP A 197 5.52 -0.98 -13.81
CA ASP A 197 4.64 0.17 -14.06
C ASP A 197 3.46 0.19 -13.07
N ALA A 198 2.83 -0.97 -12.82
CA ALA A 198 1.77 -1.09 -11.81
C ALA A 198 2.27 -0.70 -10.41
N HIS A 199 3.49 -1.12 -10.06
CA HIS A 199 4.11 -0.76 -8.79
C HIS A 199 4.33 0.76 -8.68
N HIS A 200 4.91 1.39 -9.70
CA HIS A 200 5.11 2.84 -9.73
C HIS A 200 3.79 3.63 -9.72
N ALA A 201 2.77 3.16 -10.42
CA ALA A 201 1.43 3.77 -10.40
C ALA A 201 0.82 3.68 -8.98
N GLY A 202 0.93 2.52 -8.34
CA GLY A 202 0.46 2.31 -6.97
C GLY A 202 1.16 3.19 -5.94
N THR A 203 2.50 3.30 -5.99
CA THR A 203 3.25 4.15 -5.05
C THR A 203 2.96 5.63 -5.26
N LYS A 204 2.87 6.10 -6.51
CA LYS A 204 2.46 7.48 -6.84
C LYS A 204 1.04 7.79 -6.35
N ALA A 205 0.10 6.87 -6.55
CA ALA A 205 -1.27 7.01 -6.08
C ALA A 205 -1.32 7.09 -4.54
N LEU A 206 -0.64 6.18 -3.84
CA LEU A 206 -0.57 6.22 -2.37
C LEU A 206 0.04 7.52 -1.87
N ARG A 207 1.13 8.00 -2.48
CA ARG A 207 1.75 9.28 -2.14
C ARG A 207 0.80 10.46 -2.29
N ALA A 208 0.10 10.54 -3.43
CA ALA A 208 -0.87 11.59 -3.71
C ALA A 208 -2.02 11.55 -2.69
N LEU A 209 -2.64 10.38 -2.53
CA LEU A 209 -3.73 10.18 -1.56
C LEU A 209 -3.30 10.51 -0.12
N TYR A 210 -2.04 10.21 0.23
CA TYR A 210 -1.48 10.54 1.53
C TYR A 210 -1.39 12.05 1.73
N SER A 211 -0.84 12.76 0.75
CA SER A 211 -0.68 14.22 0.76
C SER A 211 -2.02 14.96 0.86
N PHE A 212 -3.09 14.40 0.29
CA PHE A 212 -4.45 14.96 0.37
C PHE A 212 -5.25 14.50 1.60
N GLY A 213 -4.68 13.66 2.48
CA GLY A 213 -5.40 13.14 3.65
C GLY A 213 -6.53 12.15 3.33
N ILE A 214 -6.55 11.56 2.14
CA ILE A 214 -7.57 10.59 1.66
C ILE A 214 -6.98 9.20 1.36
N HIS A 215 -5.78 8.91 1.89
CA HIS A 215 -5.15 7.58 1.78
C HIS A 215 -5.91 6.50 2.57
N PRO A 216 -5.90 5.25 2.08
CA PRO A 216 -6.24 4.09 2.91
C PRO A 216 -5.37 4.05 4.14
N ARG A 217 -5.99 3.87 5.30
CA ARG A 217 -5.32 3.77 6.59
C ARG A 217 -6.04 2.76 7.47
N GLU A 218 -5.26 2.11 8.31
CA GLU A 218 -5.83 1.26 9.32
C GLU A 218 -6.54 2.13 10.37
N ARG A 219 -7.82 1.84 10.57
CA ARG A 219 -8.62 2.49 11.59
C ARG A 219 -8.64 1.62 12.84
N ASN A 220 -8.27 2.22 13.96
CA ASN A 220 -8.29 1.56 15.25
C ASN A 220 -9.70 1.00 15.53
N SER A 221 -9.82 -0.31 15.79
CA SER A 221 -11.01 -0.90 16.43
C SER A 221 -11.08 -0.57 17.93
N LYS A 222 -10.54 0.58 18.36
CA LYS A 222 -10.50 0.99 19.77
C LYS A 222 -11.89 1.20 20.39
N VAL A 223 -12.97 0.99 19.65
CA VAL A 223 -14.36 1.16 20.11
C VAL A 223 -14.98 -0.13 20.65
N THR A 224 -14.45 -1.33 20.39
CA THR A 224 -15.02 -2.62 20.85
C THR A 224 -13.93 -3.68 20.66
N ASP A 225 -13.29 -4.34 21.62
CA ASP A 225 -13.66 -4.82 22.94
C ASP A 225 -12.37 -4.99 23.77
N SER A 226 -12.49 -5.05 25.10
CA SER A 226 -11.46 -5.63 26.00
C SER A 226 -11.20 -7.14 25.78
N LYS A 227 -11.60 -7.67 24.61
CA LYS A 227 -11.53 -9.07 24.18
C LYS A 227 -10.54 -9.30 23.03
N ASP A 228 -10.04 -8.24 22.39
CA ASP A 228 -9.04 -8.40 21.32
C ASP A 228 -7.66 -8.76 21.89
N ALA A 229 -7.01 -9.79 21.34
CA ALA A 229 -5.65 -10.14 21.72
C ALA A 229 -4.68 -8.99 21.42
N ASP A 230 -3.90 -8.57 22.43
CA ASP A 230 -2.83 -7.59 22.26
C ASP A 230 -1.73 -8.21 21.40
N LEU A 231 -1.47 -7.61 20.24
CA LEU A 231 -0.40 -8.04 19.34
C LEU A 231 0.91 -7.31 19.61
N SER A 232 0.98 -6.43 20.61
CA SER A 232 2.19 -5.67 20.88
C SER A 232 3.38 -6.59 21.22
N VAL A 233 4.56 -6.24 20.72
CA VAL A 233 5.81 -7.00 20.93
C VAL A 233 6.94 -6.06 21.32
N THR A 234 7.95 -6.57 22.03
CA THR A 234 9.15 -5.79 22.35
C THR A 234 10.28 -6.16 21.40
N VAL A 235 10.81 -5.18 20.68
CA VAL A 235 11.92 -5.35 19.73
C VAL A 235 12.96 -4.28 20.03
N PHE A 236 14.22 -4.69 20.23
CA PHE A 236 15.32 -3.80 20.64
C PHE A 236 14.99 -2.96 21.90
N GLY A 237 14.24 -3.53 22.84
CA GLY A 237 13.79 -2.84 24.05
C GLY A 237 12.63 -1.87 23.84
N GLN A 238 12.04 -1.81 22.64
CA GLN A 238 10.94 -0.90 22.31
C GLN A 238 9.63 -1.66 22.09
N LYS A 239 8.54 -1.17 22.68
CA LYS A 239 7.21 -1.75 22.51
C LYS A 239 6.62 -1.32 21.16
N LEU A 240 6.48 -2.26 20.24
CA LEU A 240 5.85 -2.07 18.93
C LEU A 240 4.36 -2.40 18.97
N GLN A 241 3.59 -1.75 18.10
CA GLN A 241 2.13 -1.94 18.02
C GLN A 241 1.71 -3.34 17.58
N ASN A 242 2.54 -4.03 16.80
CA ASN A 242 2.33 -5.38 16.28
C ASN A 242 3.65 -5.94 15.70
N PRO A 243 3.77 -7.25 15.45
CA PRO A 243 5.00 -7.85 14.93
C PRO A 243 5.02 -7.91 13.40
N ILE A 244 4.23 -7.09 12.69
CA ILE A 244 4.16 -7.12 11.22
C ILE A 244 4.95 -5.96 10.62
N GLY A 245 5.78 -6.28 9.63
CA GLY A 245 6.56 -5.31 8.86
C GLY A 245 6.36 -5.41 7.35
N THR A 246 6.71 -4.37 6.61
CA THR A 246 6.90 -4.45 5.15
C THR A 246 8.38 -4.62 4.83
N SER A 247 8.70 -5.58 3.97
CA SER A 247 10.08 -5.84 3.53
C SER A 247 10.57 -4.77 2.54
N ALA A 248 11.90 -4.59 2.44
CA ALA A 248 12.52 -3.69 1.46
C ALA A 248 12.06 -3.94 0.02
N GLY A 249 12.18 -2.90 -0.80
CA GLY A 249 11.89 -2.93 -2.23
C GLY A 249 10.50 -2.44 -2.61
N ILE A 250 9.56 -2.33 -1.65
CA ILE A 250 8.27 -1.66 -1.87
C ILE A 250 8.47 -0.15 -2.02
N ASP A 251 9.30 0.44 -1.16
CA ASP A 251 9.68 1.85 -1.24
C ASP A 251 11.20 1.98 -1.30
N LYS A 252 11.74 1.89 -2.51
CA LYS A 252 13.20 1.94 -2.75
C LYS A 252 13.80 3.32 -2.54
N LEU A 253 12.98 4.36 -2.62
CA LEU A 253 13.42 5.77 -2.64
C LEU A 253 13.06 6.52 -1.36
N ALA A 254 12.42 5.85 -0.39
CA ALA A 254 11.85 6.46 0.81
C ALA A 254 10.84 7.58 0.51
N GLU A 255 9.98 7.37 -0.49
CA GLU A 255 8.97 8.34 -0.92
C GLU A 255 7.64 8.24 -0.17
N ILE A 256 7.33 7.06 0.40
CA ILE A 256 6.04 6.77 1.03
C ILE A 256 6.13 6.02 2.38
N PRO A 257 7.16 6.21 3.24
CA PRO A 257 7.26 5.47 4.50
C PRO A 257 6.03 5.71 5.40
N ASP A 258 5.55 6.95 5.48
CA ASP A 258 4.37 7.30 6.29
C ASP A 258 3.09 6.67 5.77
N ALA A 259 2.91 6.66 4.45
CA ALA A 259 1.74 6.05 3.84
C ALA A 259 1.75 4.54 4.07
N LEU A 260 2.92 3.89 3.98
CA LEU A 260 3.06 2.46 4.30
C LEU A 260 2.81 2.17 5.77
N MET A 261 3.32 3.00 6.70
CA MET A 261 3.02 2.86 8.12
C MET A 261 1.52 3.03 8.40
N ALA A 262 0.85 3.95 7.72
CA ALA A 262 -0.59 4.18 7.87
C ALA A 262 -1.42 2.95 7.49
N LEU A 263 -0.90 2.02 6.68
CA LEU A 263 -1.59 0.77 6.34
C LEU A 263 -1.69 -0.23 7.50
N GLY A 264 -1.06 0.04 8.64
CA GLY A 264 -1.12 -0.77 9.86
C GLY A 264 0.14 -1.55 10.28
N PRO A 265 1.22 -1.74 9.49
CA PRO A 265 2.41 -2.43 9.99
C PRO A 265 3.13 -1.56 11.01
N ALA A 266 3.78 -2.20 11.99
CA ALA A 266 4.64 -1.50 12.94
C ALA A 266 6.03 -1.21 12.37
N ILE A 267 6.43 -1.94 11.33
CA ILE A 267 7.76 -1.81 10.72
C ILE A 267 7.62 -1.52 9.23
N VAL A 268 8.38 -0.54 8.74
CA VAL A 268 8.55 -0.30 7.30
C VAL A 268 10.03 -0.31 6.96
N GLU A 269 10.44 -1.15 6.01
CA GLU A 269 11.80 -1.19 5.48
C GLU A 269 11.85 -0.53 4.09
N VAL A 270 12.64 0.55 3.97
CA VAL A 270 12.91 1.26 2.71
C VAL A 270 14.30 0.90 2.15
N GLY A 271 14.54 1.14 0.85
CA GLY A 271 15.81 0.81 0.18
C GLY A 271 15.76 -0.50 -0.62
N GLY A 272 16.88 -1.15 -0.99
CA GLY A 272 18.28 -0.95 -0.62
C GLY A 272 19.01 0.16 -1.35
N ALA A 273 19.42 1.17 -0.59
CA ALA A 273 20.20 2.31 -1.07
C ALA A 273 21.65 1.91 -1.35
N THR A 274 22.17 2.37 -2.47
CA THR A 274 23.59 2.30 -2.84
C THR A 274 24.24 3.66 -2.67
N PRO A 275 25.58 3.78 -2.57
CA PRO A 275 26.25 5.07 -2.47
C PRO A 275 25.82 6.03 -3.58
N LEU A 276 26.03 5.59 -4.83
CA LEU A 276 25.74 6.34 -6.04
C LEU A 276 24.41 5.89 -6.68
N PRO A 277 23.75 6.77 -7.45
CA PRO A 277 22.60 6.40 -8.26
C PRO A 277 22.92 5.26 -9.24
N GLN A 278 21.94 4.38 -9.48
CA GLN A 278 22.04 3.38 -10.53
C GLN A 278 20.65 2.97 -11.05
N GLU A 279 20.55 2.76 -12.35
CA GLU A 279 19.29 2.38 -13.03
C GLU A 279 18.82 0.96 -12.67
N GLY A 280 19.74 0.10 -12.23
CA GLY A 280 19.54 -1.33 -12.03
C GLY A 280 19.67 -2.13 -13.33
N ASN A 281 19.10 -3.33 -13.36
CA ASN A 281 19.16 -4.19 -14.56
C ASN A 281 18.10 -3.79 -15.61
N PRO A 282 18.29 -4.15 -16.90
CA PRO A 282 17.36 -3.81 -17.97
C PRO A 282 15.92 -4.31 -17.73
N LYS A 283 14.93 -3.54 -18.19
CA LYS A 283 13.51 -3.92 -18.18
C LYS A 283 13.15 -4.85 -19.36
N PRO A 284 12.11 -5.70 -19.24
CA PRO A 284 11.32 -5.98 -18.05
C PRO A 284 12.12 -6.79 -17.02
N ARG A 285 11.87 -6.54 -15.73
CA ARG A 285 12.66 -7.09 -14.62
C ARG A 285 11.85 -7.47 -13.39
N VAL A 286 10.53 -7.44 -13.48
CA VAL A 286 9.63 -8.02 -12.48
C VAL A 286 8.46 -8.67 -13.20
N PHE A 287 8.16 -9.89 -12.81
CA PHE A 287 7.21 -10.76 -13.48
C PHE A 287 6.26 -11.35 -12.45
N ARG A 288 4.97 -11.27 -12.75
CA ARG A 288 3.92 -11.88 -11.94
C ARG A 288 3.67 -13.31 -12.41
N ILE A 289 3.46 -14.22 -11.47
CA ILE A 289 2.89 -15.56 -11.69
C ILE A 289 1.55 -15.58 -10.94
N PRO A 290 0.47 -15.05 -11.54
CA PRO A 290 -0.78 -14.83 -10.81
C PRO A 290 -1.42 -16.09 -10.25
N SER A 291 -1.34 -17.22 -10.97
CA SER A 291 -1.87 -18.49 -10.47
C SER A 291 -1.25 -18.94 -9.15
N GLN A 292 -0.04 -18.47 -8.85
CA GLN A 292 0.76 -18.87 -7.69
C GLN A 292 0.91 -17.77 -6.63
N ASN A 293 0.29 -16.61 -6.85
CA ASN A 293 0.55 -15.42 -6.04
C ASN A 293 2.06 -15.14 -5.84
N ALA A 294 2.85 -15.35 -6.90
CA ALA A 294 4.31 -15.31 -6.84
C ALA A 294 4.88 -14.24 -7.79
N LEU A 295 6.10 -13.78 -7.49
CA LEU A 295 6.83 -12.82 -8.30
C LEU A 295 8.25 -13.34 -8.56
N ILE A 296 8.76 -13.13 -9.77
CA ILE A 296 10.18 -13.21 -10.08
C ILE A 296 10.68 -11.79 -10.36
N ASN A 297 11.79 -11.38 -9.77
CA ASN A 297 12.37 -10.07 -10.06
C ASN A 297 13.89 -10.11 -10.17
N ARG A 298 14.42 -9.22 -11.02
CA ARG A 298 15.84 -9.00 -11.25
C ARG A 298 16.20 -7.52 -11.24
N TYR A 299 15.66 -6.74 -10.30
CA TYR A 299 15.83 -5.29 -10.29
C TYR A 299 17.29 -4.80 -10.31
N GLY A 300 18.19 -5.43 -9.55
CA GLY A 300 19.59 -5.02 -9.46
C GLY A 300 19.81 -3.70 -8.71
N LEU A 301 19.11 -3.51 -7.57
CA LEU A 301 19.29 -2.35 -6.67
C LEU A 301 19.14 -0.98 -7.38
N ASN A 302 18.09 -0.81 -8.18
CA ASN A 302 17.81 0.48 -8.81
C ASN A 302 17.45 1.56 -7.77
N GLY A 303 18.05 2.75 -7.88
CA GLY A 303 17.85 3.83 -6.92
C GLY A 303 18.61 5.11 -7.28
N LEU A 304 18.36 6.18 -6.51
CA LEU A 304 18.93 7.52 -6.72
C LEU A 304 20.12 7.82 -5.79
N GLY A 305 20.67 6.80 -5.14
CA GLY A 305 21.81 6.93 -4.24
C GLY A 305 21.44 7.30 -2.79
N ALA A 306 22.41 7.17 -1.89
CA ALA A 306 22.22 7.37 -0.46
C ALA A 306 22.02 8.86 -0.11
N ASP A 307 22.69 9.77 -0.81
CA ASP A 307 22.53 11.23 -0.62
C ASP A 307 21.10 11.70 -0.88
N ASP A 308 20.49 11.21 -1.96
CA ASP A 308 19.14 11.58 -2.35
C ASP A 308 18.09 11.03 -1.38
N MET A 309 18.29 9.81 -0.89
CA MET A 309 17.45 9.23 0.17
C MET A 309 17.62 9.99 1.49
N ALA A 310 18.85 10.33 1.90
CA ALA A 310 19.12 11.09 3.12
C ALA A 310 18.45 12.46 3.09
N ARG A 311 18.46 13.15 1.93
CA ARG A 311 17.75 14.42 1.72
C ARG A 311 16.24 14.27 1.97
N ARG A 312 15.59 13.23 1.42
CA ARG A 312 14.15 12.99 1.63
C ARG A 312 13.83 12.65 3.08
N LEU A 313 14.61 11.77 3.70
CA LEU A 313 14.40 11.39 5.09
C LEU A 313 14.61 12.57 6.04
N ARG A 314 15.58 13.45 5.76
CA ARG A 314 15.77 14.72 6.47
C ARG A 314 14.57 15.64 6.35
N GLU A 315 14.07 15.82 5.13
CA GLU A 315 12.87 16.63 4.87
C GLU A 315 11.67 16.10 5.64
N ARG A 316 11.49 14.78 5.67
CA ARG A 316 10.45 14.12 6.47
C ARG A 316 10.56 14.43 7.97
N VAL A 317 11.77 14.38 8.54
CA VAL A 317 12.00 14.75 9.96
C VAL A 317 11.67 16.23 10.21
N ARG A 318 12.06 17.14 9.29
CA ARG A 318 11.78 18.58 9.41
C ARG A 318 10.30 18.90 9.30
N LEU A 319 9.59 18.27 8.36
CA LEU A 319 8.15 18.43 8.20
C LEU A 319 7.40 17.92 9.44
N PHE A 320 7.84 16.80 10.01
CA PHE A 320 7.31 16.31 11.28
C PHE A 320 7.55 17.32 12.41
N ALA A 321 8.78 17.82 12.57
CA ALA A 321 9.12 18.81 13.59
C ALA A 321 8.23 20.06 13.49
N TYR A 322 8.06 20.57 12.27
CA TYR A 322 7.18 21.70 11.98
C TYR A 322 5.73 21.41 12.35
N SER A 323 5.19 20.25 11.92
CA SER A 323 3.80 19.87 12.20
C SER A 323 3.49 19.70 13.69
N ARG A 324 4.51 19.41 14.51
CA ARG A 324 4.42 19.26 15.96
C ARG A 324 4.71 20.57 16.72
N GLY A 325 5.00 21.65 16.02
CA GLY A 325 5.27 22.96 16.61
C GLY A 325 6.67 23.13 17.18
N TYR A 326 7.63 22.27 16.82
CA TYR A 326 9.02 22.37 17.30
C TYR A 326 9.86 23.40 16.54
N GLY A 327 9.37 23.91 15.40
CA GLY A 327 10.06 24.90 14.56
C GLY A 327 10.59 24.34 13.24
N VAL A 328 11.35 25.16 12.50
CA VAL A 328 11.82 24.86 11.12
C VAL A 328 13.36 24.85 10.97
N GLY A 329 14.10 24.95 12.07
CA GLY A 329 15.56 25.05 12.09
C GLY A 329 16.28 23.73 12.44
N GLU A 330 17.61 23.81 12.49
CA GLU A 330 18.47 22.69 12.91
C GLU A 330 18.18 22.25 14.34
N ASP A 331 17.88 23.17 15.26
CA ASP A 331 17.52 22.82 16.64
C ASP A 331 16.27 21.94 16.72
N ALA A 332 15.26 22.22 15.88
CA ALA A 332 14.04 21.43 15.80
C ALA A 332 14.30 20.04 15.22
N GLU A 333 15.16 19.97 14.18
CA GLU A 333 15.63 18.70 13.61
C GLU A 333 16.38 17.87 14.66
N GLN A 334 17.36 18.47 15.36
CA GLN A 334 18.14 17.81 16.41
C GLN A 334 17.26 17.38 17.59
N LEU A 335 16.26 18.16 17.97
CA LEU A 335 15.30 17.78 19.00
C LEU A 335 14.60 16.47 18.63
N VAL A 336 14.12 16.34 17.39
CA VAL A 336 13.48 15.11 16.92
C VAL A 336 14.48 13.96 16.85
N LEU A 337 15.64 14.16 16.21
CA LEU A 337 16.67 13.13 16.03
C LEU A 337 17.22 12.55 17.35
N ASN A 338 17.19 13.35 18.42
CA ASN A 338 17.63 12.95 19.76
C ASN A 338 16.49 12.48 20.68
N GLY A 339 15.30 12.23 20.12
CA GLY A 339 14.17 11.64 20.83
C GLY A 339 13.34 12.63 21.66
N GLY A 340 13.57 13.94 21.53
CA GLY A 340 12.79 14.97 22.22
C GLY A 340 11.31 15.00 21.84
N ALA A 341 10.96 14.38 20.71
CA ALA A 341 9.57 14.24 20.26
C ALA A 341 8.79 13.10 20.92
N GLY A 342 9.42 12.26 21.76
CA GLY A 342 8.77 11.10 22.39
C GLY A 342 8.43 9.96 21.44
N VAL A 343 8.96 9.98 20.22
CA VAL A 343 8.85 8.93 19.22
C VAL A 343 10.23 8.61 18.66
N ASN A 344 10.35 7.44 18.05
CA ASN A 344 11.53 7.06 17.29
C ASN A 344 11.77 8.03 16.12
N PRO A 345 12.99 8.53 15.93
CA PRO A 345 13.28 9.56 14.92
C PRO A 345 13.26 9.02 13.49
N GLY A 346 13.43 7.71 13.29
CA GLY A 346 13.23 7.09 11.98
C GLY A 346 11.75 6.97 11.66
N SER A 347 10.95 6.33 12.52
CA SER A 347 9.54 6.08 12.23
C SER A 347 8.64 7.29 12.39
N LEU A 348 9.02 8.24 13.26
CA LEU A 348 8.24 9.42 13.63
C LEU A 348 6.83 9.07 14.16
N THR A 349 6.61 7.81 14.52
CA THR A 349 5.32 7.27 14.95
C THR A 349 5.52 6.36 16.15
N ASP A 350 4.74 6.58 17.20
CA ASP A 350 4.81 5.77 18.41
C ASP A 350 4.55 4.27 18.13
N GLY A 351 5.34 3.41 18.77
CA GLY A 351 5.29 1.95 18.60
C GLY A 351 5.59 1.46 17.17
N LYS A 352 6.35 2.23 16.38
CA LYS A 352 6.80 1.85 15.04
C LYS A 352 8.31 2.06 14.83
N LEU A 353 8.87 1.35 13.86
CA LEU A 353 10.27 1.50 13.41
C LEU A 353 10.36 1.72 11.90
N LEU A 354 11.26 2.61 11.49
CA LEU A 354 11.73 2.72 10.12
C LEU A 354 13.07 2.01 9.98
N LEU A 355 13.10 1.00 9.11
CA LEU A 355 14.31 0.33 8.69
C LEU A 355 14.81 0.97 7.39
N VAL A 356 16.12 1.25 7.30
CA VAL A 356 16.76 1.73 6.08
C VAL A 356 17.78 0.70 5.61
N GLN A 357 17.49 0.08 4.47
CA GLN A 357 18.37 -0.92 3.88
C GLN A 357 19.45 -0.26 3.02
N VAL A 358 20.68 -0.75 3.16
CA VAL A 358 21.87 -0.31 2.42
C VAL A 358 22.53 -1.48 1.71
N ALA A 359 23.17 -1.19 0.58
CA ALA A 359 23.88 -2.14 -0.26
C ALA A 359 25.06 -1.47 -0.98
N LYS A 360 25.94 -2.28 -1.59
CA LYS A 360 27.00 -1.78 -2.47
C LYS A 360 26.49 -1.38 -3.86
N ASN A 361 27.21 -0.51 -4.56
CA ASN A 361 26.95 -0.26 -5.97
C ASN A 361 27.26 -1.51 -6.81
N LYS A 362 26.59 -1.63 -7.97
CA LYS A 362 26.76 -2.77 -8.88
C LYS A 362 28.22 -2.91 -9.36
N ASP A 363 28.87 -1.80 -9.66
CA ASP A 363 30.19 -1.75 -10.30
C ASP A 363 31.36 -1.90 -9.31
N THR A 364 31.06 -1.86 -8.00
CA THR A 364 32.05 -2.16 -6.95
C THR A 364 32.39 -3.64 -6.98
N LYS A 365 33.66 -3.96 -7.28
CA LYS A 365 34.16 -5.33 -7.41
C LYS A 365 34.05 -6.10 -6.10
N ASP A 366 33.60 -7.34 -6.18
CA ASP A 366 33.32 -8.17 -5.00
C ASP A 366 34.60 -8.66 -4.30
N GLU A 367 35.71 -8.71 -5.03
CA GLU A 367 37.02 -9.11 -4.50
C GLU A 367 37.68 -8.01 -3.67
N ASP A 368 37.31 -6.74 -3.91
CA ASP A 368 37.80 -5.59 -3.15
C ASP A 368 36.89 -5.35 -1.93
N ILE A 369 37.11 -6.15 -0.88
CA ILE A 369 36.33 -6.09 0.36
C ILE A 369 36.41 -4.70 1.01
N GLU A 370 37.52 -3.98 0.86
CA GLU A 370 37.65 -2.63 1.38
C GLU A 370 36.80 -1.63 0.61
N ALA A 371 36.72 -1.73 -0.72
CA ALA A 371 35.78 -0.93 -1.51
C ALA A 371 34.32 -1.26 -1.18
N VAL A 372 33.98 -2.55 -1.06
CA VAL A 372 32.64 -2.97 -0.64
C VAL A 372 32.29 -2.41 0.74
N LYS A 373 33.21 -2.49 1.71
CA LYS A 373 33.04 -1.90 3.04
C LYS A 373 32.83 -0.38 2.95
N ARG A 374 33.62 0.33 2.13
CA ARG A 374 33.46 1.78 1.91
C ARG A 374 32.07 2.13 1.38
N ASP A 375 31.51 1.34 0.46
CA ASP A 375 30.15 1.58 -0.04
C ASP A 375 29.11 1.49 1.09
N TYR A 376 29.16 0.43 1.91
CA TYR A 376 28.23 0.29 3.02
C TYR A 376 28.38 1.42 4.05
N VAL A 377 29.63 1.75 4.42
CA VAL A 377 29.91 2.84 5.37
C VAL A 377 29.43 4.18 4.82
N TYR A 378 29.66 4.49 3.54
CA TYR A 378 29.19 5.72 2.90
C TYR A 378 27.67 5.90 3.02
N CYS A 379 26.92 4.82 2.78
CA CYS A 379 25.47 4.82 2.94
C CYS A 379 25.07 5.03 4.41
N VAL A 380 25.72 4.34 5.34
CA VAL A 380 25.43 4.41 6.77
C VAL A 380 25.67 5.82 7.30
N GLU A 381 26.79 6.47 6.99
CA GLU A 381 27.10 7.83 7.43
C GLU A 381 26.02 8.86 7.04
N ARG A 382 25.33 8.64 5.91
CA ARG A 382 24.27 9.52 5.41
C ARG A 382 22.89 9.19 5.98
N LEU A 383 22.61 7.90 6.17
CA LEU A 383 21.26 7.41 6.43
C LEU A 383 21.01 7.09 7.90
N ALA A 384 22.06 6.81 8.67
CA ALA A 384 21.98 6.49 10.10
C ALA A 384 21.24 7.55 10.94
N PRO A 385 21.37 8.88 10.68
CA PRO A 385 20.59 9.86 11.42
C PRO A 385 19.08 9.61 11.34
N TYR A 386 18.58 9.09 10.22
CA TYR A 386 17.15 9.00 9.94
C TYR A 386 16.58 7.57 10.00
N ALA A 387 17.36 6.60 10.45
CA ALA A 387 16.93 5.22 10.61
C ALA A 387 16.71 4.88 12.09
N ASP A 388 15.76 3.99 12.39
CA ASP A 388 15.72 3.33 13.70
C ASP A 388 16.60 2.08 13.68
N VAL A 389 16.63 1.42 12.51
CA VAL A 389 17.45 0.25 12.24
C VAL A 389 18.05 0.36 10.84
N LEU A 390 19.35 0.17 10.73
CA LEU A 390 20.06 0.01 9.46
C LEU A 390 20.09 -1.47 9.08
N VAL A 391 19.83 -1.78 7.80
CA VAL A 391 19.84 -3.15 7.30
C VAL A 391 20.91 -3.32 6.23
N VAL A 392 21.92 -4.15 6.50
CA VAL A 392 22.98 -4.50 5.55
C VAL A 392 22.49 -5.62 4.63
N ASN A 393 22.30 -5.32 3.35
CA ASN A 393 21.82 -6.32 2.38
C ASN A 393 22.98 -7.00 1.63
N VAL A 394 23.28 -8.23 2.04
CA VAL A 394 24.25 -9.13 1.38
C VAL A 394 23.59 -10.28 0.63
N SER A 395 22.28 -10.20 0.37
CA SER A 395 21.46 -11.36 -0.02
C SER A 395 20.70 -11.24 -1.35
N SER A 396 20.74 -10.08 -2.01
CA SER A 396 20.14 -9.89 -3.33
C SER A 396 20.74 -10.86 -4.36
N PRO A 397 19.93 -11.70 -5.06
CA PRO A 397 20.43 -12.54 -6.15
C PRO A 397 20.70 -11.77 -7.44
N ASN A 398 20.34 -10.49 -7.48
CA ASN A 398 20.23 -9.68 -8.69
C ASN A 398 21.43 -8.75 -8.92
N THR A 399 22.34 -8.73 -7.95
CA THR A 399 23.63 -8.04 -8.01
C THR A 399 24.70 -9.13 -8.07
N PRO A 400 25.52 -9.20 -9.14
CA PRO A 400 26.59 -10.18 -9.24
C PRO A 400 27.46 -10.21 -7.98
N GLY A 401 27.84 -11.43 -7.58
CA GLY A 401 28.68 -11.76 -6.42
C GLY A 401 28.26 -11.25 -5.05
N LEU A 402 27.20 -10.46 -4.90
CA LEU A 402 26.77 -9.94 -3.59
C LEU A 402 26.57 -11.03 -2.53
N ARG A 403 26.07 -12.21 -2.92
CA ARG A 403 25.86 -13.35 -2.00
C ARG A 403 27.15 -14.02 -1.53
N THR A 404 28.24 -13.91 -2.29
CA THR A 404 29.54 -14.49 -1.89
C THR A 404 30.17 -13.73 -0.73
N LEU A 405 29.69 -12.51 -0.45
CA LEU A 405 30.04 -11.72 0.72
C LEU A 405 29.51 -12.29 2.03
N GLN A 406 28.61 -13.29 2.00
CA GLN A 406 28.09 -13.94 3.20
C GLN A 406 29.06 -14.94 3.84
N ARG A 407 30.25 -15.14 3.25
CA ARG A 407 31.34 -15.88 3.89
C ARG A 407 31.84 -15.12 5.12
N VAL A 408 32.29 -15.87 6.13
CA VAL A 408 32.60 -15.35 7.49
C VAL A 408 33.50 -14.12 7.47
N GLU A 409 34.66 -14.21 6.83
CA GLU A 409 35.65 -13.13 6.88
C GLU A 409 35.18 -11.86 6.14
N PRO A 410 34.76 -11.90 4.85
CA PRO A 410 34.19 -10.73 4.17
C PRO A 410 33.02 -10.10 4.94
N LEU A 411 32.09 -10.94 5.43
CA LEU A 411 30.92 -10.48 6.14
C LEU A 411 31.30 -9.77 7.43
N THR A 412 32.22 -10.35 8.21
CA THR A 412 32.68 -9.77 9.47
C THR A 412 33.32 -8.40 9.24
N LYS A 413 34.20 -8.26 8.24
CA LYS A 413 34.85 -6.98 7.90
C LYS A 413 33.86 -5.89 7.49
N ILE A 414 32.86 -6.26 6.68
CA ILE A 414 31.81 -5.32 6.25
C ILE A 414 30.95 -4.89 7.44
N LEU A 415 30.49 -5.86 8.24
CA LEU A 415 29.61 -5.58 9.38
C LEU A 415 30.31 -4.77 10.47
N ASP A 416 31.60 -5.04 10.75
CA ASP A 416 32.39 -4.27 11.71
C ASP A 416 32.48 -2.79 11.32
N GLY A 417 32.78 -2.50 10.04
CA GLY A 417 32.79 -1.14 9.51
C GLY A 417 31.42 -0.46 9.62
N VAL A 418 30.34 -1.18 9.30
CA VAL A 418 28.96 -0.66 9.40
C VAL A 418 28.57 -0.38 10.85
N VAL A 419 28.83 -1.30 11.77
CA VAL A 419 28.49 -1.14 13.20
C VAL A 419 29.27 0.03 13.79
N THR A 420 30.54 0.18 13.43
CA THR A 420 31.37 1.33 13.83
C THR A 420 30.78 2.65 13.32
N ALA A 421 30.43 2.73 12.03
CA ALA A 421 29.82 3.92 11.43
C ALA A 421 28.43 4.23 12.00
N ALA A 422 27.61 3.21 12.30
CA ALA A 422 26.31 3.40 12.93
C ALA A 422 26.46 3.97 14.35
N LYS A 423 27.39 3.43 15.14
CA LYS A 423 27.68 3.91 16.51
C LYS A 423 28.27 5.33 16.55
N SER A 424 28.97 5.76 15.51
CA SER A 424 29.53 7.12 15.43
C SER A 424 28.51 8.19 15.00
N THR A 425 27.27 7.79 14.71
CA THR A 425 26.19 8.71 14.32
C THR A 425 25.93 9.72 15.44
N LYS A 426 25.82 11.01 15.06
CA LYS A 426 25.52 12.12 15.98
C LYS A 426 24.06 12.10 16.46
N ARG A 427 23.72 11.10 17.27
CA ARG A 427 22.41 10.94 17.92
C ARG A 427 22.60 10.45 19.34
N LYS A 428 21.68 10.85 20.23
CA LYS A 428 21.62 10.36 21.62
C LYS A 428 21.58 8.83 21.68
N ASN A 429 20.79 8.22 20.79
CA ASN A 429 20.72 6.78 20.60
C ASN A 429 21.03 6.46 19.14
N ALA A 430 22.11 5.73 18.92
CA ALA A 430 22.49 5.23 17.60
C ALA A 430 21.43 4.24 17.07
N PRO A 431 21.23 4.17 15.73
CA PRO A 431 20.37 3.16 15.15
C PRO A 431 20.91 1.75 15.40
N LYS A 432 20.00 0.78 15.46
CA LYS A 432 20.36 -0.64 15.51
C LYS A 432 20.86 -1.10 14.15
N VAL A 433 21.69 -2.15 14.11
CA VAL A 433 22.19 -2.73 12.87
C VAL A 433 21.70 -4.15 12.73
N MET A 434 21.16 -4.48 11.56
CA MET A 434 20.79 -5.83 11.17
C MET A 434 21.44 -6.22 9.85
N VAL A 435 21.64 -7.52 9.63
CA VAL A 435 22.06 -8.08 8.34
C VAL A 435 20.93 -8.88 7.70
N LYS A 436 20.70 -8.74 6.39
CA LYS A 436 19.69 -9.49 5.64
C LYS A 436 20.33 -10.58 4.80
N VAL A 437 19.97 -11.83 5.07
CA VAL A 437 20.66 -13.03 4.56
C VAL A 437 19.83 -13.79 3.54
N SER A 438 20.52 -14.47 2.63
CA SER A 438 19.89 -15.20 1.53
C SER A 438 19.24 -16.48 2.05
N PRO A 439 18.06 -16.86 1.56
CA PRO A 439 17.50 -18.16 1.89
C PRO A 439 18.29 -19.29 1.21
N ASP A 440 19.14 -18.98 0.22
CA ASP A 440 19.87 -19.97 -0.57
C ASP A 440 21.21 -20.39 0.01
N GLU A 441 21.73 -19.68 1.02
CA GLU A 441 22.87 -20.13 1.83
C GLU A 441 22.32 -20.89 3.04
N ASP A 442 22.04 -22.18 2.84
CA ASP A 442 21.34 -23.02 3.81
C ASP A 442 22.13 -24.27 4.24
N ALA A 443 23.41 -24.39 3.86
CA ALA A 443 24.29 -25.40 4.45
C ALA A 443 24.65 -25.02 5.90
N ASP A 444 24.88 -26.00 6.77
CA ASP A 444 25.10 -25.77 8.20
C ASP A 444 26.33 -24.88 8.45
N ASP A 445 27.44 -25.16 7.79
CA ASP A 445 28.70 -24.39 7.84
C ASP A 445 28.52 -22.93 7.40
N GLN A 446 27.68 -22.69 6.39
CA GLN A 446 27.37 -21.34 5.92
C GLN A 446 26.57 -20.55 6.96
N ILE A 447 25.55 -21.17 7.57
CA ILE A 447 24.73 -20.49 8.59
C ILE A 447 25.57 -20.24 9.85
N GLU A 448 26.35 -21.22 10.29
CA GLU A 448 27.28 -21.08 11.43
C GLU A 448 28.24 -19.92 11.19
N GLY A 449 28.83 -19.83 10.00
CA GLY A 449 29.72 -18.75 9.63
C GLY A 449 29.06 -17.36 9.61
N ILE A 450 27.80 -17.27 9.19
CA ILE A 450 27.02 -16.02 9.24
C ILE A 450 26.72 -15.64 10.71
N VAL A 451 26.33 -16.60 11.54
CA VAL A 451 26.06 -16.39 12.97
C VAL A 451 27.32 -15.93 13.70
N GLU A 452 28.48 -16.53 13.38
CA GLU A 452 29.79 -16.09 13.86
C GLU A 452 30.06 -14.63 13.48
N ALA A 453 29.85 -14.25 12.22
CA ALA A 453 30.05 -12.88 11.77
C ALA A 453 29.12 -11.88 12.49
N ILE A 454 27.85 -12.25 12.73
CA ILE A 454 26.88 -11.43 13.49
C ILE A 454 27.38 -11.17 14.91
N TRP A 455 27.86 -12.20 15.59
CA TRP A 455 28.39 -12.07 16.94
C TRP A 455 29.67 -11.23 16.99
N ARG A 456 30.64 -11.52 16.10
CA ARG A 456 31.95 -10.83 16.08
C ARG A 456 31.85 -9.36 15.75
N SER A 457 30.95 -8.98 14.85
CA SER A 457 30.77 -7.58 14.43
C SER A 457 29.91 -6.74 15.38
N GLY A 458 29.21 -7.38 16.33
CA GLY A 458 28.30 -6.68 17.25
C GLY A 458 27.00 -6.21 16.60
N VAL A 459 26.56 -6.85 15.51
CA VAL A 459 25.24 -6.63 14.90
C VAL A 459 24.13 -6.98 15.89
N ASP A 460 23.05 -6.22 15.90
CA ASP A 460 21.94 -6.39 16.86
C ASP A 460 20.95 -7.50 16.45
N GLY A 461 20.89 -7.84 15.15
CA GLY A 461 19.98 -8.89 14.67
C GLY A 461 20.15 -9.29 13.20
N VAL A 462 19.33 -10.24 12.76
CA VAL A 462 19.34 -10.77 11.39
C VAL A 462 17.93 -10.77 10.80
N ILE A 463 17.83 -10.41 9.53
CA ILE A 463 16.64 -10.63 8.72
C ILE A 463 16.84 -11.91 7.92
N VAL A 464 16.18 -12.99 8.34
CA VAL A 464 16.28 -14.31 7.71
C VAL A 464 15.34 -14.35 6.51
N GLY A 465 15.96 -14.45 5.34
CA GLY A 465 15.27 -14.60 4.06
C GLY A 465 15.50 -13.42 3.12
N ASN A 466 15.21 -13.70 1.86
CA ASN A 466 15.17 -12.81 0.72
C ASN A 466 14.46 -13.63 -0.38
N THR A 467 14.61 -13.25 -1.63
CA THR A 467 14.16 -14.05 -2.78
C THR A 467 15.10 -15.23 -3.06
N THR A 468 14.59 -16.30 -3.67
CA THR A 468 15.39 -17.50 -4.01
C THR A 468 15.66 -17.61 -5.51
N LYS A 469 16.86 -18.07 -5.90
CA LYS A 469 17.15 -18.46 -7.29
C LYS A 469 16.64 -19.86 -7.62
N ARG A 470 16.34 -20.67 -6.61
CA ARG A 470 15.83 -22.04 -6.79
C ARG A 470 14.42 -21.98 -7.39
N ARG A 471 14.11 -22.93 -8.27
CA ARG A 471 12.81 -23.08 -8.96
C ARG A 471 12.23 -24.47 -8.70
N HIS A 472 13.04 -25.49 -8.95
CA HIS A 472 12.74 -26.87 -8.65
C HIS A 472 12.59 -27.08 -7.13
N GLY A 473 11.55 -27.80 -6.72
CA GLY A 473 11.22 -28.05 -5.31
C GLY A 473 10.46 -26.93 -4.59
N PHE A 474 10.33 -25.72 -5.19
CA PHE A 474 9.54 -24.62 -4.63
C PHE A 474 8.16 -24.51 -5.26
N VAL A 475 8.06 -24.66 -6.57
CA VAL A 475 6.76 -24.68 -7.25
C VAL A 475 6.40 -26.15 -7.48
N PRO A 476 5.35 -26.68 -6.82
CA PRO A 476 4.87 -28.03 -7.06
C PRO A 476 4.67 -28.35 -8.56
N ASN A 477 5.15 -29.51 -9.00
CA ASN A 477 5.14 -29.90 -10.42
C ASN A 477 3.72 -30.13 -10.99
N ASP A 478 2.74 -30.33 -10.12
CA ASP A 478 1.32 -30.58 -10.41
C ASP A 478 0.51 -29.30 -10.66
N ILE A 479 1.13 -28.12 -10.47
CA ILE A 479 0.48 -26.85 -10.72
C ILE A 479 0.23 -26.63 -12.21
N LYS A 480 -1.04 -26.37 -12.56
CA LYS A 480 -1.44 -25.95 -13.91
C LYS A 480 -1.02 -24.51 -14.19
N LEU A 481 0.20 -24.33 -14.69
CA LEU A 481 0.69 -23.04 -15.20
C LEU A 481 0.25 -22.82 -16.66
N SER A 482 -0.12 -21.59 -16.99
CA SER A 482 -0.27 -21.18 -18.40
C SER A 482 1.07 -21.23 -19.14
N ALA A 483 1.06 -21.29 -20.47
CA ALA A 483 2.29 -21.25 -21.27
C ALA A 483 3.14 -19.99 -20.99
N LYS A 484 2.47 -18.85 -20.74
CA LYS A 484 3.11 -17.59 -20.34
C LYS A 484 3.78 -17.70 -18.97
N GLU A 485 3.10 -18.28 -17.98
CA GLU A 485 3.67 -18.43 -16.63
C GLU A 485 4.82 -19.44 -16.59
N ARG A 486 4.79 -20.50 -17.41
CA ARG A 486 5.94 -21.39 -17.57
C ARG A 486 7.17 -20.63 -18.08
N LYS A 487 7.01 -19.83 -19.14
CA LYS A 487 8.09 -18.97 -19.64
C LYS A 487 8.59 -17.97 -18.59
N ILE A 488 7.69 -17.43 -17.77
CA ILE A 488 8.07 -16.55 -16.66
C ILE A 488 8.87 -17.30 -15.61
N LEU A 489 8.57 -18.57 -15.32
CA LEU A 489 9.31 -19.36 -14.34
C LEU A 489 10.79 -19.53 -14.71
N ASP A 490 11.08 -19.56 -16.01
CA ASP A 490 12.42 -19.63 -16.59
C ASP A 490 13.16 -18.27 -16.58
N GLU A 491 12.49 -17.18 -16.20
CA GLU A 491 13.11 -15.86 -16.10
C GLU A 491 14.17 -15.81 -15.00
N GLN A 492 15.28 -15.13 -15.30
CA GLN A 492 16.32 -14.86 -14.32
C GLN A 492 15.82 -13.95 -13.20
N GLY A 493 16.35 -14.19 -12.00
CA GLY A 493 16.11 -13.36 -10.82
C GLY A 493 15.67 -14.16 -9.60
N GLY A 494 15.29 -13.45 -8.56
CA GLY A 494 14.77 -14.03 -7.33
C GLY A 494 13.27 -14.27 -7.39
N LEU A 495 12.85 -15.50 -7.07
CA LEU A 495 11.46 -15.90 -6.83
C LEU A 495 11.04 -15.48 -5.41
N SER A 496 9.81 -15.01 -5.29
CA SER A 496 9.12 -14.70 -4.04
C SER A 496 7.66 -15.15 -4.12
N GLY A 497 7.04 -15.47 -2.99
CA GLY A 497 5.65 -15.90 -2.94
C GLY A 497 5.40 -16.92 -1.83
N PRO A 498 4.15 -17.42 -1.72
CA PRO A 498 3.72 -18.33 -0.65
C PRO A 498 4.62 -19.56 -0.48
N HIS A 499 5.12 -20.09 -1.60
CA HIS A 499 6.01 -21.25 -1.69
C HIS A 499 7.31 -21.15 -0.90
N MET A 500 7.70 -19.95 -0.46
CA MET A 500 8.91 -19.76 0.35
C MET A 500 8.70 -20.01 1.84
N PHE A 501 7.46 -20.12 2.31
CA PHE A 501 7.14 -20.08 3.73
C PHE A 501 7.82 -21.19 4.52
N GLU A 502 7.62 -22.46 4.14
CA GLU A 502 8.17 -23.62 4.87
C GLU A 502 9.69 -23.55 5.03
N ARG A 503 10.38 -23.13 3.98
CA ARG A 503 11.84 -22.98 4.04
C ARG A 503 12.27 -21.80 4.91
N THR A 504 11.54 -20.68 4.83
CA THR A 504 11.80 -19.52 5.68
C THR A 504 11.61 -19.91 7.15
N LEU A 505 10.56 -20.70 7.45
CA LEU A 505 10.31 -21.27 8.78
C LEU A 505 11.44 -22.18 9.25
N GLY A 506 11.90 -23.10 8.41
CA GLY A 506 13.04 -23.96 8.73
C GLY A 506 14.33 -23.20 8.99
N LEU A 507 14.61 -22.16 8.20
CA LEU A 507 15.78 -21.30 8.39
C LEU A 507 15.69 -20.50 9.69
N VAL A 508 14.54 -19.91 10.00
CA VAL A 508 14.34 -19.16 11.25
C VAL A 508 14.63 -20.03 12.46
N LYS A 509 14.15 -21.29 12.48
CA LYS A 509 14.45 -22.24 13.57
C LYS A 509 15.95 -22.49 13.72
N ARG A 510 16.67 -22.69 12.60
CA ARG A 510 18.12 -22.93 12.60
C ARG A 510 18.90 -21.71 13.09
N TYR A 511 18.59 -20.52 12.57
CA TYR A 511 19.20 -19.27 13.04
C TYR A 511 18.91 -19.01 14.51
N ARG A 512 17.66 -19.21 14.97
CA ARG A 512 17.29 -19.03 16.38
C ARG A 512 18.14 -19.92 17.29
N LYS A 513 18.22 -21.22 16.96
CA LYS A 513 19.03 -22.20 17.68
C LYS A 513 20.49 -21.73 17.81
N LEU A 514 21.16 -21.48 16.68
CA LEU A 514 22.57 -21.10 16.66
C LEU A 514 22.84 -19.75 17.35
N LEU A 515 21.94 -18.77 17.20
CA LEU A 515 22.08 -17.48 17.88
C LEU A 515 21.91 -17.60 19.40
N ASP A 516 21.09 -18.52 19.90
CA ASP A 516 20.93 -18.76 21.35
C ASP A 516 22.11 -19.52 21.97
N GLU A 517 22.87 -20.29 21.18
CA GLU A 517 24.11 -20.94 21.64
C GLU A 517 25.17 -19.90 22.05
N GLY A 518 25.13 -18.71 21.45
CA GLY A 518 25.96 -17.56 21.80
C GLY A 518 27.16 -17.37 20.86
N PRO A 519 28.06 -16.42 21.17
CA PRO A 519 29.23 -16.17 20.34
C PRO A 519 30.15 -17.40 20.32
N PRO A 520 30.80 -17.70 19.18
CA PRO A 520 31.77 -18.78 19.12
C PRO A 520 32.93 -18.50 20.09
N PRO A 521 33.58 -19.55 20.64
CA PRO A 521 34.72 -19.38 21.53
C PRO A 521 35.84 -18.57 20.83
N PRO A 522 36.60 -17.76 21.57
CA PRO A 522 37.70 -17.01 21.01
C PRO A 522 38.71 -17.97 20.37
N THR A 523 39.03 -17.76 19.10
CA THR A 523 40.12 -18.47 18.43
C THR A 523 41.45 -18.03 19.04
N ASN A 524 42.12 -18.94 19.77
CA ASN A 524 43.49 -18.75 20.23
C ASN A 524 44.45 -18.67 19.03
N ASN A 525 44.57 -17.50 18.41
CA ASN A 525 45.66 -17.19 17.50
C ASN A 525 46.74 -16.42 18.25
N GLN A 526 47.50 -17.15 19.07
CA GLN A 526 48.88 -16.82 19.40
C GLN A 526 49.70 -18.10 19.27
N THR A 527 50.29 -18.28 18.10
CA THR A 527 51.58 -18.94 17.93
C THR A 527 52.27 -18.16 16.82
N GLU A 528 52.85 -17.03 17.19
CA GLU A 528 54.09 -16.60 16.55
C GLU A 528 55.18 -17.56 17.02
N ASP A 529 55.92 -18.07 16.06
CA ASP A 529 57.05 -18.97 16.24
C ASP A 529 58.09 -18.38 17.21
N SER A 530 58.40 -19.14 18.25
CA SER A 530 59.76 -19.17 18.78
C SER A 530 60.01 -20.56 19.36
N ASP A 531 60.86 -21.32 18.68
CA ASP A 531 61.58 -22.46 19.21
C ASP A 531 62.12 -22.15 20.61
N ASP A 532 61.80 -22.95 21.63
CA ASP A 532 62.82 -23.74 22.31
C ASP A 532 62.24 -24.84 23.22
N GLN A 533 63.11 -25.79 23.46
CA GLN A 533 62.98 -27.15 23.95
C GLN A 533 62.56 -27.35 25.44
N THR A 534 61.69 -28.34 25.61
CA THR A 534 61.62 -29.39 26.65
C THR A 534 61.37 -29.07 28.15
N SER A 535 60.46 -29.92 28.70
CA SER A 535 60.52 -30.53 30.04
C SER A 535 60.09 -29.71 31.26
N SER A 536 58.80 -29.77 31.61
CA SER A 536 58.38 -30.28 32.92
C SER A 536 56.87 -30.50 32.95
N LYS A 537 56.50 -31.70 33.40
CA LYS A 537 55.18 -32.29 33.41
C LYS A 537 54.69 -32.33 34.87
N ILE A 538 53.40 -32.11 35.08
CA ILE A 538 52.59 -32.71 36.17
C ILE A 538 52.58 -32.00 37.54
N ALA A 539 52.55 -30.66 37.61
CA ALA A 539 52.24 -29.95 38.88
C ALA A 539 51.06 -28.95 38.82
N GLU A 540 50.63 -28.48 37.66
CA GLU A 540 49.57 -27.45 37.56
C GLU A 540 48.15 -27.99 37.32
N LYS A 541 47.97 -29.31 37.29
CA LYS A 541 46.67 -29.94 36.94
C LYS A 541 45.70 -30.13 38.11
N VAL A 542 46.03 -29.61 39.30
CA VAL A 542 45.21 -29.77 40.52
C VAL A 542 44.56 -28.46 40.97
N GLU A 543 45.07 -27.30 40.55
CA GLU A 543 44.48 -25.98 40.89
C GLU A 543 43.38 -25.55 39.90
N SER A 544 43.40 -26.05 38.66
CA SER A 544 42.45 -25.65 37.60
C SER A 544 41.08 -26.33 37.67
N VAL A 545 40.87 -27.26 38.60
CA VAL A 545 39.58 -27.96 38.79
C VAL A 545 38.73 -27.30 39.88
N LYS A 546 39.32 -26.52 40.79
CA LYS A 546 38.58 -25.83 41.86
C LYS A 546 37.96 -24.48 41.45
N ASN A 547 38.45 -23.85 40.39
CA ASN A 547 37.85 -22.62 39.84
C ASN A 547 36.68 -22.87 38.86
N THR A 548 36.35 -24.13 38.58
CA THR A 548 35.28 -24.51 37.62
C THR A 548 33.90 -24.63 38.27
N ILE A 549 33.78 -24.55 39.60
CA ILE A 549 32.49 -24.72 40.32
C ILE A 549 32.05 -23.43 41.02
N THR A 550 32.38 -22.27 40.46
CA THR A 550 31.84 -20.98 40.94
C THR A 550 31.55 -20.00 39.81
N GLN A 551 31.04 -20.50 38.67
CA GLN A 551 30.25 -19.66 37.76
C GLN A 551 28.83 -19.51 38.31
N THR A 552 28.73 -18.66 39.32
CA THR A 552 27.46 -18.11 39.79
C THR A 552 26.98 -17.08 38.75
N VAL A 553 25.81 -17.34 38.16
CA VAL A 553 24.92 -16.41 37.45
C VAL A 553 25.60 -15.55 36.37
N SER A 554 25.68 -16.10 35.16
CA SER A 554 25.94 -15.29 33.95
C SER A 554 24.82 -14.24 33.81
N PRO A 555 25.13 -12.95 33.55
CA PRO A 555 24.09 -11.97 33.24
C PRO A 555 23.33 -12.47 32.01
N THR A 556 22.00 -12.38 32.02
CA THR A 556 21.12 -12.78 30.90
C THR A 556 21.74 -12.32 29.57
N ARG A 557 22.25 -13.29 28.78
CA ARG A 557 22.95 -13.02 27.53
C ARG A 557 22.05 -12.21 26.60
N GLU A 558 22.59 -11.20 25.94
CA GLU A 558 21.85 -10.38 24.97
C GLU A 558 21.36 -11.27 23.82
N GLN A 559 20.05 -11.46 23.70
CA GLN A 559 19.47 -12.26 22.63
C GLN A 559 19.41 -11.44 21.33
N LYS A 560 19.99 -11.98 20.25
CA LYS A 560 19.93 -11.35 18.93
C LYS A 560 18.51 -11.43 18.35
N VAL A 561 18.06 -10.32 17.74
CA VAL A 561 16.72 -10.20 17.16
C VAL A 561 16.66 -10.86 15.78
N ILE A 562 15.56 -11.56 15.49
CA ILE A 562 15.33 -12.19 14.18
C ILE A 562 14.08 -11.58 13.55
N PHE A 563 14.20 -11.04 12.34
CA PHE A 563 13.04 -10.76 11.49
C PHE A 563 12.97 -11.82 10.40
N ALA A 564 11.77 -12.28 10.06
CA ALA A 564 11.58 -13.28 9.02
C ALA A 564 10.90 -12.65 7.80
N THR A 565 11.38 -12.99 6.60
CA THR A 565 10.79 -12.51 5.34
C THR A 565 10.77 -13.63 4.30
N GLY A 566 9.58 -13.98 3.81
CA GLY A 566 9.43 -15.00 2.78
C GLY A 566 8.15 -15.81 2.93
N GLY A 567 7.23 -15.69 1.98
CA GLY A 567 6.04 -16.54 1.89
C GLY A 567 4.97 -16.38 2.96
N ILE A 568 5.11 -15.43 3.89
CA ILE A 568 4.09 -15.14 4.90
C ILE A 568 2.91 -14.43 4.23
N THR A 569 1.73 -15.06 4.26
CA THR A 569 0.53 -14.57 3.55
C THR A 569 -0.68 -14.35 4.46
N ASN A 570 -0.71 -14.97 5.64
CA ASN A 570 -1.87 -14.97 6.54
C ASN A 570 -1.42 -14.92 8.02
N GLY A 571 -2.37 -14.74 8.93
CA GLY A 571 -2.13 -14.61 10.37
C GLY A 571 -1.57 -15.87 11.02
N LYS A 572 -2.01 -17.05 10.58
CA LYS A 572 -1.49 -18.34 11.08
C LYS A 572 0.01 -18.48 10.78
N GLN A 573 0.41 -18.22 9.54
CA GLN A 573 1.82 -18.24 9.12
C GLN A 573 2.66 -17.19 9.86
N ALA A 574 2.08 -16.01 10.13
CA ALA A 574 2.74 -15.00 10.95
C ALA A 574 2.96 -15.50 12.39
N LEU A 575 2.00 -16.19 13.00
CA LEU A 575 2.19 -16.77 14.34
C LEU A 575 3.20 -17.91 14.33
N GLU A 576 3.15 -18.81 13.34
CA GLU A 576 4.09 -19.92 13.21
C GLU A 576 5.54 -19.44 13.11
N ILE A 577 5.81 -18.40 12.31
CA ILE A 577 7.17 -17.87 12.15
C ILE A 577 7.66 -17.14 13.40
N LEU A 578 6.75 -16.47 14.13
CA LEU A 578 7.08 -15.83 15.42
C LEU A 578 7.38 -16.89 16.49
N ASN A 579 6.55 -17.93 16.58
CA ASN A 579 6.76 -19.06 17.49
C ASN A 579 8.04 -19.85 17.17
N ALA A 580 8.52 -19.81 15.93
CA ALA A 580 9.81 -20.40 15.53
C ALA A 580 11.03 -19.60 16.00
N GLY A 581 10.84 -18.39 16.57
CA GLY A 581 11.90 -17.56 17.12
C GLY A 581 12.11 -16.21 16.44
N ALA A 582 11.31 -15.87 15.43
CA ALA A 582 11.29 -14.51 14.89
C ALA A 582 10.57 -13.55 15.85
N SER A 583 11.06 -12.32 15.94
CA SER A 583 10.38 -11.22 16.64
C SER A 583 9.39 -10.48 15.72
N VAL A 584 9.61 -10.54 14.40
CA VAL A 584 8.82 -9.81 13.40
C VAL A 584 8.65 -10.65 12.12
N ALA A 585 7.46 -10.60 11.55
CA ALA A 585 7.09 -11.16 10.25
C ALA A 585 6.99 -10.04 9.20
N GLN A 586 7.87 -10.05 8.20
CA GLN A 586 7.85 -9.10 7.09
C GLN A 586 7.11 -9.65 5.86
N ILE A 587 6.31 -8.80 5.23
CA ILE A 587 5.56 -9.12 4.01
C ILE A 587 5.99 -8.26 2.82
N TYR A 588 5.89 -8.84 1.62
CA TYR A 588 6.02 -8.14 0.35
C TYR A 588 4.98 -8.66 -0.64
N THR A 589 5.14 -9.91 -1.08
CA THR A 589 4.32 -10.47 -2.16
C THR A 589 2.85 -10.54 -1.78
N ALA A 590 2.54 -10.85 -0.51
CA ALA A 590 1.18 -10.80 0.02
C ALA A 590 0.52 -9.41 -0.10
N LEU A 591 1.28 -8.31 -0.01
CA LEU A 591 0.78 -6.96 -0.23
C LEU A 591 0.47 -6.70 -1.71
N ILE A 592 1.33 -7.18 -2.61
CA ILE A 592 1.15 -7.05 -4.08
C ILE A 592 -0.09 -7.80 -4.57
N TYR A 593 -0.45 -8.89 -3.92
CA TYR A 593 -1.63 -9.69 -4.25
C TYR A 593 -2.88 -9.34 -3.45
N GLY A 594 -2.74 -8.99 -2.18
CA GLY A 594 -3.87 -8.71 -1.29
C GLY A 594 -4.22 -7.23 -1.12
N GLY A 595 -3.44 -6.31 -1.70
CA GLY A 595 -3.67 -4.88 -1.63
C GLY A 595 -3.39 -4.27 -0.25
N VAL A 596 -3.76 -3.00 -0.08
CA VAL A 596 -3.48 -2.21 1.14
C VAL A 596 -4.09 -2.79 2.43
N GLY A 597 -5.09 -3.67 2.31
CA GLY A 597 -5.74 -4.36 3.42
C GLY A 597 -5.01 -5.57 3.99
N THR A 598 -3.92 -6.03 3.36
CA THR A 598 -3.23 -7.28 3.75
C THR A 598 -2.79 -7.29 5.20
N VAL A 599 -2.20 -6.19 5.70
CA VAL A 599 -1.70 -6.14 7.09
C VAL A 599 -2.86 -6.22 8.10
N SER A 600 -3.95 -5.51 7.85
CA SER A 600 -5.13 -5.54 8.73
C SER A 600 -5.77 -6.93 8.75
N ARG A 601 -5.82 -7.64 7.62
CA ARG A 601 -6.30 -9.04 7.58
C ARG A 601 -5.41 -9.99 8.34
N ILE A 602 -4.09 -9.96 8.11
CA ILE A 602 -3.12 -10.78 8.86
C ILE A 602 -3.30 -10.58 10.36
N LYS A 603 -3.38 -9.32 10.83
CA LYS A 603 -3.57 -9.04 12.26
C LYS A 603 -4.93 -9.49 12.79
N LYS A 604 -6.00 -9.42 12.00
CA LYS A 604 -7.32 -9.96 12.37
C LYS A 604 -7.22 -11.47 12.58
N GLU A 605 -6.68 -12.19 11.60
CA GLU A 605 -6.49 -13.65 11.63
C GLU A 605 -5.58 -14.08 12.80
N MET A 606 -4.51 -13.32 13.09
CA MET A 606 -3.67 -13.59 14.26
C MET A 606 -4.45 -13.53 15.57
N ARG A 607 -5.32 -12.51 15.74
CA ARG A 607 -6.14 -12.40 16.95
C ARG A 607 -7.14 -13.54 17.05
N GLU A 608 -7.77 -13.89 15.94
CA GLU A 608 -8.71 -15.01 15.87
C GLU A 608 -8.03 -16.33 16.26
N GLU A 609 -6.83 -16.61 15.76
CA GLU A 609 -6.06 -17.80 16.10
C GLU A 609 -5.66 -17.83 17.59
N ILE A 610 -5.17 -16.70 18.14
CA ILE A 610 -4.79 -16.59 19.56
C ILE A 610 -6.01 -16.77 20.49
N LEU A 611 -7.18 -16.24 20.10
CA LEU A 611 -8.40 -16.38 20.89
C LEU A 611 -9.02 -17.77 20.74
N GLY A 612 -8.91 -18.37 19.55
CA GLY A 612 -9.33 -19.74 19.26
C GLY A 612 -8.53 -20.76 20.07
N SER A 613 -7.22 -20.57 20.20
CA SER A 613 -6.34 -21.47 20.98
C SER A 613 -6.54 -21.38 22.50
N ARG A 614 -7.33 -20.41 23.00
CA ARG A 614 -7.64 -20.25 24.43
C ARG A 614 -8.93 -20.96 24.85
N LYS A 615 -9.74 -21.42 23.90
CA LYS A 615 -10.94 -22.24 24.14
C LYS A 615 -10.57 -23.70 24.04
#